data_AF-A0A8H5HKX2-F1
#
_entry.id   AF-A0A8H5HKX2-F1
#
_cell.length_a   1.000
_cell.length_b   1.000
_cell.length_c   1.000
_cell.angle_alpha   90.00
_cell.angle_beta   90.00
_cell.angle_gamma   90.00
#
_symmetry.space_group_name_H-M   'P 1'
#
loop_
_entity.id
_entity.type
_entity.pdbx_description
1 polymer ?
#
loop_
_entity_poly.entity_id
_entity_poly.type
_entity_poly.pdbx_seq_one_letter_code
_entity_poly.pdbx_strand_id
1 'polypeptide(L)'
;MPSLPSVLPGAPALQDSKSSSLFSAIVPRSLSAVATTNDQLNAALALAKVTSPDQTPIYICGFQNCCRLYPTRERLMAHRKRDHDSQDDSQIITWNE
;
A
#
# COMPACT_ATOMS: atom_id res chain seq x y z
N MET A 1 -17.62 -29.37 35.88
CA MET A 1 -17.92 -28.41 34.80
C MET A 1 -18.68 -27.24 35.41
N PRO A 2 -18.06 -26.09 35.67
CA PRO A 2 -18.80 -24.96 36.22
C PRO A 2 -19.38 -24.09 35.10
N SER A 3 -20.70 -23.85 35.20
CA SER A 3 -21.55 -23.09 34.29
C SER A 3 -21.20 -21.58 34.28
N LEU A 4 -21.38 -20.96 33.11
CA LEU A 4 -21.24 -19.51 32.89
C LEU A 4 -22.52 -18.76 33.28
N PRO A 5 -22.46 -17.73 34.14
CA PRO A 5 -23.53 -16.75 34.27
C PRO A 5 -23.34 -15.59 33.26
N SER A 6 -24.29 -15.49 32.35
CA SER A 6 -24.51 -14.36 31.45
C SER A 6 -25.00 -13.16 32.25
N VAL A 7 -24.21 -12.08 32.34
CA VAL A 7 -24.70 -10.76 32.79
C VAL A 7 -23.98 -9.69 31.97
N LEU A 8 -24.69 -9.13 30.99
CA LEU A 8 -24.43 -7.82 30.43
C LEU A 8 -25.04 -6.76 31.37
N PRO A 9 -24.27 -5.83 31.94
CA PRO A 9 -24.82 -4.60 32.49
C PRO A 9 -24.98 -3.57 31.35
N GLY A 10 -26.21 -3.14 31.11
CA GLY A 10 -26.54 -2.09 30.16
C GLY A 10 -26.19 -0.69 30.69
N ALA A 11 -25.57 0.10 29.80
CA ALA A 11 -25.49 1.57 29.74
C ALA A 11 -24.88 2.34 30.93
N PRO A 12 -24.55 3.64 30.75
CA PRO A 12 -23.77 4.27 29.68
C PRO A 12 -22.36 4.64 30.20
N ALA A 13 -21.34 4.55 29.36
CA ALA A 13 -20.00 5.06 29.71
C ALA A 13 -20.03 6.60 29.78
N LEU A 14 -20.37 7.14 30.95
CA LEU A 14 -20.15 8.54 31.30
C LEU A 14 -18.64 8.71 31.52
N GLN A 15 -17.94 9.24 30.53
CA GLN A 15 -16.50 9.40 30.53
C GLN A 15 -16.10 10.63 31.37
N ASP A 16 -15.64 10.41 32.61
CA ASP A 16 -15.05 11.48 33.39
C ASP A 16 -13.62 11.79 32.94
N SER A 17 -13.36 13.08 32.88
CA SER A 17 -12.16 13.70 32.35
C SER A 17 -11.27 14.09 33.51
N LYS A 18 -10.00 13.66 33.50
CA LYS A 18 -8.79 14.44 33.83
C LYS A 18 -7.68 13.51 34.31
N SER A 19 -6.65 13.33 33.49
CA SER A 19 -5.27 13.44 33.97
C SER A 19 -4.38 13.88 32.82
N SER A 20 -3.83 15.06 33.06
CA SER A 20 -3.06 15.88 32.16
C SER A 20 -1.75 15.23 31.72
N SER A 21 -1.31 15.69 30.55
CA SER A 21 0.08 15.95 30.20
C SER A 21 0.97 14.74 29.93
N LEU A 22 0.91 14.23 28.69
CA LEU A 22 2.10 13.91 27.89
C LEU A 22 1.77 13.55 26.42
N PHE A 23 0.88 14.30 25.77
CA PHE A 23 0.72 14.24 24.31
C PHE A 23 0.81 15.65 23.73
N SER A 24 1.99 16.27 23.90
CA SER A 24 2.33 17.46 23.13
C SER A 24 3.18 17.03 21.94
N ALA A 25 2.74 17.44 20.75
CA ALA A 25 3.35 17.27 19.43
C ALA A 25 3.06 15.96 18.65
N ILE A 26 1.79 15.66 18.43
CA ILE A 26 1.37 15.16 17.11
C ILE A 26 0.46 16.23 16.52
N VAL A 27 0.99 16.94 15.53
CA VAL A 27 0.31 17.98 14.76
C VAL A 27 -1.08 17.47 14.38
N PRO A 28 -2.18 18.21 14.63
CA PRO A 28 -3.43 17.92 13.96
C PRO A 28 -3.20 18.23 12.49
N ARG A 29 -2.81 17.22 11.72
CA ARG A 29 -2.89 17.27 10.27
C ARG A 29 -4.38 17.34 9.99
N SER A 30 -4.89 18.57 9.96
CA SER A 30 -6.21 18.92 9.46
C SER A 30 -6.40 18.12 8.18
N LEU A 31 -7.23 17.08 8.26
CA LEU A 31 -7.66 16.34 7.09
C LEU A 31 -8.66 17.26 6.38
N SER A 32 -8.14 18.30 5.74
CA SER A 32 -8.93 19.09 4.81
C SER A 32 -9.35 18.10 3.74
N ALA A 33 -10.62 17.71 3.74
CA ALA A 33 -11.24 16.98 2.66
C ALA A 33 -11.12 17.86 1.42
N VAL A 34 -10.01 17.69 0.68
CA VAL A 34 -9.81 18.32 -0.61
C VAL A 34 -10.82 17.66 -1.53
N ALA A 35 -11.97 18.31 -1.68
CA ALA A 35 -12.93 17.99 -2.73
C ALA A 35 -12.17 18.15 -4.05
N THR A 36 -11.76 17.01 -4.62
CA THR A 36 -11.04 16.98 -5.89
C THR A 36 -12.06 17.35 -6.95
N THR A 37 -12.03 18.60 -7.38
CA THR A 37 -12.93 19.12 -8.43
C THR A 37 -12.73 18.31 -9.71
N ASN A 38 -13.77 18.21 -10.54
CA ASN A 38 -13.71 17.45 -11.79
C ASN A 38 -12.57 17.94 -12.71
N ASP A 39 -12.27 19.24 -12.68
CA ASP A 39 -11.12 19.82 -13.39
C ASP A 39 -9.76 19.31 -12.87
N GLN A 40 -9.63 19.05 -11.57
CA GLN A 40 -8.41 18.47 -10.99
C GLN A 40 -8.26 16.99 -11.41
N LEU A 41 -9.37 16.26 -11.56
CA LEU A 41 -9.38 14.91 -12.11
C LEU A 41 -9.02 14.92 -13.60
N ASN A 42 -9.55 15.87 -14.37
CA ASN A 42 -9.25 15.99 -15.80
C ASN A 42 -7.80 16.41 -16.05
N ALA A 43 -7.25 17.32 -15.25
CA ALA A 43 -5.84 17.69 -15.29
C ALA A 43 -4.93 16.52 -14.87
N ALA A 44 -5.34 15.73 -13.88
CA ALA A 44 -4.62 14.52 -13.48
C ALA A 44 -4.67 13.43 -14.56
N LEU A 45 -5.81 13.26 -15.25
CA LEU A 45 -5.96 12.36 -16.40
C LEU A 45 -5.11 12.80 -17.60
N ALA A 46 -4.96 14.11 -17.82
CA ALA A 46 -4.08 14.63 -18.87
C ALA A 46 -2.60 14.34 -18.59
N LEU A 47 -2.21 14.24 -17.31
CA LEU A 47 -0.84 13.90 -16.90
C LEU A 47 -0.62 12.39 -16.80
N ALA A 48 -1.66 11.65 -16.39
CA ALA A 48 -1.67 10.20 -16.33
C ALA A 48 -1.82 9.64 -17.75
N LYS A 49 -0.69 9.38 -18.39
CA LYS A 49 -0.66 8.56 -19.60
C LYS A 49 -1.16 7.17 -19.22
N VAL A 50 -2.46 6.92 -19.43
CA VAL A 50 -3.06 5.59 -19.32
C VAL A 50 -2.48 4.77 -20.46
N THR A 51 -1.36 4.11 -20.20
CA THR A 51 -0.75 3.18 -21.14
C THR A 51 -1.50 1.86 -21.02
N SER A 52 -1.79 1.24 -22.17
CA SER A 52 -2.29 -0.13 -22.16
C SER A 52 -1.25 -1.04 -21.51
N PRO A 53 -1.66 -2.13 -20.82
CA PRO A 53 -0.70 -3.04 -20.19
C PRO A 53 0.30 -3.64 -21.20
N ASP A 54 -0.07 -3.76 -22.49
CA ASP A 54 0.84 -4.09 -23.60
C ASP A 54 1.91 -3.03 -23.88
N GLN A 55 1.61 -1.75 -23.62
CA GLN A 55 2.52 -0.64 -23.90
C GLN A 55 3.51 -0.41 -22.75
N THR A 56 3.20 -0.88 -21.54
CA THR A 56 4.07 -0.79 -20.37
C THR A 56 4.11 -2.12 -19.61
N PRO A 57 4.74 -3.17 -20.17
CA PRO A 57 4.92 -4.41 -19.45
C PRO A 57 5.77 -4.18 -18.20
N ILE A 58 5.26 -4.62 -17.06
CA ILE A 58 5.97 -4.54 -15.78
C ILE A 58 6.47 -5.94 -15.45
N TYR A 59 7.79 -6.05 -15.29
CA TYR A 59 8.47 -7.28 -14.92
C TYR A 59 8.86 -7.24 -13.45
N ILE A 60 8.47 -8.25 -12.68
CA ILE A 60 8.67 -8.31 -11.24
C ILE A 60 9.62 -9.47 -10.91
N CYS A 61 10.61 -9.19 -10.05
CA CYS A 61 11.50 -10.23 -9.54
C CYS A 61 10.74 -11.14 -8.55
N GLY A 62 10.51 -12.40 -8.93
CA GLY A 62 9.79 -13.39 -8.12
C GLY A 62 10.61 -14.07 -7.04
N PHE A 63 11.85 -13.63 -6.80
CA PHE A 63 12.66 -14.12 -5.68
C PHE A 63 12.09 -13.67 -4.34
N GLN A 64 12.20 -14.56 -3.36
CA GLN A 64 11.82 -14.28 -1.97
C GLN A 64 12.59 -13.04 -1.47
N ASN A 65 11.84 -12.07 -0.94
CA ASN A 65 12.33 -10.80 -0.40
C ASN A 65 12.89 -9.78 -1.41
N CYS A 66 12.64 -9.92 -2.72
CA CYS A 66 13.06 -8.92 -3.69
C CYS A 66 11.91 -8.08 -4.25
N CYS A 67 10.96 -8.71 -4.97
CA CYS A 67 9.77 -8.08 -5.55
C CYS A 67 10.02 -6.71 -6.24
N ARG A 68 11.22 -6.49 -6.78
CA ARG A 68 11.58 -5.25 -7.47
C ARG A 68 10.94 -5.23 -8.86
N LEU A 69 10.39 -4.07 -9.23
CA LEU A 69 9.72 -3.85 -10.50
C LEU A 69 10.68 -3.23 -11.52
N TYR A 70 10.61 -3.73 -12.75
CA TYR A 70 11.42 -3.27 -13.86
C TYR A 70 10.57 -3.06 -15.11
N PRO A 71 10.84 -2.00 -15.89
CA PRO A 71 10.12 -1.73 -17.14
C PRO A 71 10.56 -2.63 -18.30
N THR A 72 11.70 -3.32 -18.17
CA THR A 72 12.23 -4.23 -19.19
C THR A 72 12.78 -5.50 -18.56
N ARG A 73 12.66 -6.62 -19.30
CA ARG A 73 13.19 -7.92 -18.90
C ARG A 73 14.70 -7.90 -18.70
N GLU A 74 15.43 -7.18 -19.54
CA GLU A 74 16.90 -7.07 -19.46
C GLU A 74 17.37 -6.45 -18.14
N ARG A 75 16.68 -5.40 -17.66
CA ARG A 75 17.00 -4.76 -16.37
C ARG A 75 16.74 -5.70 -15.19
N LEU A 76 15.66 -6.48 -15.27
CA LEU A 76 15.36 -7.52 -14.30
C LEU A 76 16.47 -8.58 -14.27
N MET A 77 16.89 -9.10 -15.43
CA MET A 77 17.96 -10.10 -15.52
C MET A 77 19.30 -9.57 -14.98
N ALA A 78 19.63 -8.32 -15.31
CA ALA A 78 20.82 -7.67 -14.78
C ALA A 78 20.78 -7.50 -13.26
N HIS A 79 19.60 -7.24 -12.68
CA HIS A 79 19.42 -7.25 -11.23
C HIS A 79 19.55 -8.67 -10.65
N ARG A 80 18.90 -9.66 -11.26
CA ARG A 80 18.94 -11.06 -10.83
C ARG A 80 20.36 -11.59 -10.73
N LYS A 81 21.18 -11.29 -11.74
CA LYS A 81 22.61 -11.64 -11.76
C LYS A 81 23.43 -10.94 -10.67
N ARG A 82 23.04 -9.74 -10.24
CA ARG A 82 23.80 -8.93 -9.27
C ARG A 82 23.39 -9.17 -7.82
N ASP A 83 22.09 -9.31 -7.54
CA ASP A 83 21.55 -9.46 -6.19
C ASP A 83 21.27 -10.92 -5.82
N HIS A 84 21.07 -11.83 -6.80
CA HIS A 84 20.64 -13.22 -6.57
C HIS A 84 21.54 -14.29 -7.22
N ASP A 85 22.61 -13.90 -7.94
CA ASP A 85 23.54 -14.79 -8.67
C ASP A 85 22.86 -15.86 -9.57
N SER A 86 21.59 -15.64 -9.95
CA SER A 86 20.80 -16.56 -10.76
C SER A 86 20.47 -15.93 -12.11
N GLN A 87 20.45 -16.74 -13.15
CA GLN A 87 20.06 -16.36 -14.52
C GLN A 87 18.77 -17.07 -14.96
N ASP A 88 18.05 -17.69 -14.03
CA ASP A 88 16.83 -18.42 -14.38
C ASP A 88 15.69 -17.47 -14.77
N ASP A 89 14.88 -17.89 -15.72
CA ASP A 89 13.72 -17.12 -16.18
C ASP A 89 12.43 -17.51 -15.45
N SER A 90 12.47 -18.57 -14.62
CA SER A 90 11.29 -19.25 -14.06
C SER A 90 10.55 -18.47 -12.97
N GLN A 91 11.19 -17.49 -12.34
CA GLN A 91 10.60 -16.70 -11.24
C GLN A 91 10.41 -15.23 -11.67
N ILE A 92 9.78 -15.03 -12.82
CA ILE A 92 9.45 -13.70 -13.32
C ILE A 92 7.94 -13.60 -13.36
N ILE A 93 7.40 -12.68 -12.57
CA ILE A 93 5.97 -12.39 -12.56
C ILE A 93 5.76 -11.20 -13.49
N THR A 94 4.87 -11.34 -14.47
CA THR A 94 4.51 -10.26 -15.39
C THR A 94 3.06 -9.90 -15.21
N TRP A 95 2.75 -8.61 -15.09
CA TRP A 95 1.36 -8.15 -14.92
C TRP A 95 0.45 -8.42 -16.15
N ASN A 96 0.99 -8.93 -17.26
CA ASN A 96 0.30 -9.09 -18.54
C ASN A 96 -0.04 -10.56 -18.87
N GLU A 97 -0.20 -11.43 -17.87
CA GLU A 97 -0.66 -12.82 -18.05
C GLU A 97 -2.18 -12.99 -17.91
#